data_AF-A0A368GVY4-F1
#
_entry.id   AF-A0A368GVY4-F1
#
_cell.length_a   1.000
_cell.length_b   1.000
_cell.length_c   1.000
_cell.angle_alpha   90.00
_cell.angle_beta   90.00
_cell.angle_gamma   90.00
#
_symmetry.space_group_name_H-M   'P 1'
#
loop_
_entity.id
_entity.type
_entity.pdbx_description
1 polymer ?
#
loop_
_entity_poly.entity_id
_entity_poly.type
_entity_poly.pdbx_seq_one_letter_code
_entity_poly.pdbx_strand_id
1 'polypeptide(L)'
;MPYTIAISQQAPMALVIALDLLIALIFPMRYRSISTMPYVALLCLPGWIYSLFFMIYGWIMMNDDLVHLCNVVVGLDFYHLYVNTVPGLEPSVSSLWTSSNVVINFAVLAVYLCIFLTLKCRYNPAAYNEHQRVVRRLTVIVIVFIFSWFLALLGANIFTILNINPKILPYLQSNMIFFGCICFSQNFYVCIWRSLDYRRAFMEQLDILRCRNSCKRSSVAIIPSTAERKTGGWIQ
;
A
#
# COMPACT_ATOMS: atom_id res chain seq x y z
N MET A 1 -17.56 -1.79 -9.76
CA MET A 1 -16.36 -2.13 -10.55
C MET A 1 -15.12 -1.33 -10.17
N PRO A 2 -15.12 0.02 -10.03
CA PRO A 2 -13.92 0.76 -9.61
C PRO A 2 -13.39 0.34 -8.23
N TYR A 3 -14.32 0.02 -7.32
CA TYR A 3 -14.00 -0.52 -5.99
C TYR A 3 -13.20 -1.83 -6.07
N THR A 4 -13.58 -2.77 -6.96
CA THR A 4 -12.91 -4.07 -7.16
C THR A 4 -11.46 -3.91 -7.64
N ILE A 5 -11.22 -2.87 -8.47
CA ILE A 5 -9.87 -2.56 -8.93
C ILE A 5 -9.02 -2.04 -7.76
N ALA A 6 -9.56 -1.09 -7.00
CA ALA A 6 -8.86 -0.48 -5.87
C ALA A 6 -8.52 -1.49 -4.76
N ILE A 7 -9.48 -2.36 -4.40
CA ILE A 7 -9.27 -3.41 -3.39
C ILE A 7 -8.25 -4.45 -3.84
N SER A 8 -8.28 -4.85 -5.12
CA SER A 8 -7.34 -5.85 -5.65
C SER A 8 -5.93 -5.31 -5.83
N GLN A 9 -5.77 -4.00 -6.05
CA GLN A 9 -4.47 -3.38 -6.27
C GLN A 9 -3.69 -3.17 -4.96
N GLN A 10 -4.35 -3.14 -3.80
CA GLN A 10 -3.74 -2.78 -2.52
C GLN A 10 -2.58 -3.70 -2.10
N ALA A 11 -2.82 -5.01 -2.00
CA ALA A 11 -1.80 -5.96 -1.53
C ALA A 11 -0.60 -6.06 -2.52
N PRO A 12 -0.81 -6.17 -3.85
CA PRO A 12 0.29 -6.11 -4.81
C PRO A 12 1.13 -4.84 -4.72
N MET A 13 0.50 -3.67 -4.55
CA MET A 13 1.24 -2.41 -4.41
C MET A 13 2.05 -2.36 -3.12
N ALA A 14 1.54 -2.91 -2.01
CA ALA A 14 2.30 -3.04 -0.77
C ALA A 14 3.55 -3.91 -0.97
N LEU A 15 3.44 -5.01 -1.73
CA LEU A 15 4.57 -5.88 -2.07
C LEU A 15 5.59 -5.17 -2.96
N VAL A 16 5.13 -4.47 -3.99
CA VAL A 16 6.00 -3.68 -4.89
C VAL A 16 6.77 -2.62 -4.11
N ILE A 17 6.12 -1.88 -3.20
CA ILE A 17 6.78 -0.88 -2.35
C ILE A 17 7.82 -1.54 -1.43
N ALA A 18 7.51 -2.71 -0.87
CA ALA A 18 8.46 -3.44 -0.03
C ALA A 18 9.68 -3.92 -0.84
N LEU A 19 9.46 -4.42 -2.06
CA LEU A 19 10.53 -4.83 -2.97
C LEU A 19 11.38 -3.66 -3.42
N ASP A 20 10.77 -2.51 -3.73
CA ASP A 20 11.47 -1.28 -4.09
C ASP A 20 12.44 -0.86 -2.99
N LEU A 21 11.98 -0.87 -1.73
CA LEU A 21 12.84 -0.59 -0.59
C LEU A 21 13.98 -1.62 -0.47
N LEU A 22 13.69 -2.90 -0.65
CA LEU A 22 14.71 -3.95 -0.59
C LEU A 22 15.78 -3.76 -1.68
N ILE A 23 15.38 -3.42 -2.90
CA ILE A 23 16.29 -3.13 -4.02
C ILE A 23 17.16 -1.92 -3.69
N ALA A 24 16.57 -0.84 -3.17
CA ALA A 24 17.30 0.35 -2.76
C ALA A 24 18.37 0.05 -1.68
N LEU A 25 18.10 -0.89 -0.77
CA LEU A 25 19.04 -1.29 0.29
C LEU A 25 20.14 -2.23 -0.21
N ILE A 26 19.85 -3.16 -1.12
CA ILE A 26 20.86 -4.10 -1.64
C ILE A 26 21.76 -3.43 -2.68
N PHE A 27 21.21 -2.57 -3.55
CA PHE A 27 21.92 -1.98 -4.68
C PHE A 27 21.82 -0.44 -4.73
N PRO A 28 22.32 0.28 -3.70
CA PRO A 28 22.13 1.73 -3.58
C PRO A 28 22.70 2.53 -4.77
N MET A 29 23.86 2.12 -5.30
CA MET A 29 24.51 2.81 -6.42
C MET A 29 23.75 2.65 -7.74
N ARG A 30 23.23 1.44 -8.03
CA ARG A 30 22.44 1.21 -9.24
C ARG A 30 21.07 1.86 -9.14
N TYR A 31 20.43 1.77 -7.97
CA TYR A 31 19.14 2.39 -7.71
C TYR A 31 19.15 3.89 -8.01
N ARG A 32 20.22 4.60 -7.62
CA ARG A 32 20.41 6.03 -7.89
C ARG A 32 20.63 6.37 -9.37
N SER A 33 21.15 5.43 -10.16
CA SER A 33 21.44 5.63 -11.60
C SER A 33 20.23 5.40 -12.50
N ILE A 34 19.16 4.78 -11.98
CA ILE A 34 17.96 4.47 -12.76
C ILE A 34 17.08 5.71 -12.87
N SER A 35 16.52 5.95 -14.06
CA SER A 35 15.54 7.02 -14.28
C SER A 35 14.22 6.70 -13.58
N THR A 36 13.75 7.63 -12.75
CA THR A 36 12.63 7.40 -11.82
C THR A 36 11.31 7.08 -12.52
N MET A 37 10.96 7.81 -13.58
CA MET A 37 9.65 7.68 -14.24
C MET A 37 9.40 6.32 -14.89
N PRO A 38 10.27 5.81 -15.80
CA PRO A 38 10.04 4.50 -16.39
C PRO A 38 10.12 3.36 -15.37
N TYR A 39 10.96 3.53 -14.33
CA TYR A 39 11.08 2.56 -13.25
C TYR A 39 9.79 2.44 -12.42
N VAL A 40 9.22 3.57 -12.00
CA VAL A 40 7.95 3.58 -11.25
C VAL A 40 6.80 3.06 -12.12
N ALA A 41 6.77 3.42 -13.41
CA ALA A 41 5.77 2.89 -14.34
C ALA A 41 5.84 1.36 -14.42
N LEU A 42 7.05 0.80 -14.54
CA LEU A 42 7.28 -0.64 -14.58
C LEU A 42 6.85 -1.32 -13.27
N LEU A 43 7.15 -0.72 -12.12
CA LEU A 43 6.76 -1.25 -10.80
C LEU A 43 5.24 -1.26 -10.59
N CYS A 44 4.49 -0.35 -11.21
CA CYS A 44 3.04 -0.32 -11.10
C CYS A 44 2.34 -1.40 -11.96
N LEU A 45 2.99 -1.91 -13.02
CA LEU A 45 2.37 -2.85 -13.96
C LEU A 45 1.85 -4.14 -13.30
N PRO A 46 2.58 -4.82 -12.41
CA PRO A 46 2.09 -6.05 -11.78
C PRO A 46 0.78 -5.84 -11.00
N GLY A 47 0.64 -4.70 -10.31
CA GLY A 47 -0.56 -4.37 -9.57
C GLY A 47 -1.77 -4.14 -10.47
N TRP A 48 -1.56 -3.47 -11.61
CA TRP A 48 -2.60 -3.27 -12.62
C TRP A 48 -3.01 -4.57 -13.30
N ILE A 49 -2.04 -5.42 -13.69
CA ILE A 49 -2.32 -6.72 -14.32
C ILE A 49 -3.15 -7.60 -13.38
N TYR A 50 -2.75 -7.71 -12.12
CA TYR A 50 -3.48 -8.47 -11.09
C TYR A 50 -4.91 -7.94 -10.92
N SER A 51 -5.06 -6.62 -10.84
CA SER A 51 -6.36 -5.98 -10.62
C SER A 51 -7.30 -6.13 -11.81
N LEU A 52 -6.80 -5.96 -13.03
CA LEU A 52 -7.57 -6.16 -14.26
C LEU A 52 -7.98 -7.62 -14.45
N PHE A 53 -7.11 -8.56 -14.10
CA PHE A 53 -7.44 -10.00 -14.12
C PHE A 53 -8.66 -10.30 -13.25
N PHE A 54 -8.66 -9.89 -11.99
CA PHE A 54 -9.79 -10.13 -11.08
C PHE A 54 -11.05 -9.37 -11.46
N MET A 55 -10.91 -8.17 -12.03
CA MET A 55 -12.05 -7.42 -12.57
C MET A 55 -12.71 -8.16 -13.74
N ILE A 56 -11.92 -8.59 -14.74
CA ILE A 56 -12.44 -9.28 -15.93
C ILE A 56 -12.99 -10.65 -15.55
N TYR A 57 -12.26 -11.41 -14.72
CA TYR A 57 -12.70 -12.72 -14.27
C TYR A 57 -13.98 -12.64 -13.44
N GLY A 58 -14.06 -11.67 -12.52
CA GLY A 58 -15.27 -11.42 -11.74
C GLY A 58 -16.45 -10.93 -12.58
N TRP A 59 -16.20 -10.19 -13.66
CA TRP A 59 -17.23 -9.77 -14.61
C TRP A 59 -17.81 -10.95 -15.40
N ILE A 60 -16.96 -11.86 -15.87
CA ILE A 60 -17.38 -13.04 -16.64
C ILE A 60 -18.23 -13.98 -15.77
N MET A 61 -17.88 -14.13 -14.50
CA MET A 61 -18.56 -15.01 -13.55
C MET A 61 -19.67 -14.31 -12.73
N MET A 62 -20.07 -13.10 -13.14
CA MET A 62 -21.13 -12.35 -12.48
C MET A 62 -22.50 -12.83 -12.96
N ASN A 63 -23.33 -13.32 -12.04
CA ASN A 63 -24.73 -13.68 -12.31
C ASN A 63 -25.65 -12.48 -12.04
N ASP A 64 -26.79 -12.40 -12.75
CA ASP A 64 -27.76 -11.28 -12.71
C ASP A 64 -28.63 -11.23 -11.44
N ASP A 65 -28.24 -11.95 -10.40
CA ASP A 65 -29.00 -12.04 -9.18
C ASP A 65 -28.76 -10.82 -8.25
N LEU A 66 -29.79 -10.43 -7.51
CA LEU A 66 -29.73 -9.27 -6.60
C LEU A 66 -28.85 -9.57 -5.38
N VAL A 67 -27.69 -8.92 -5.31
CA VAL A 67 -26.78 -8.98 -4.17
C VAL A 67 -27.28 -8.07 -3.05
N HIS A 68 -27.50 -8.62 -1.84
CA HIS A 68 -28.00 -7.85 -0.71
C HIS A 68 -26.93 -6.93 -0.06
N LEU A 69 -25.64 -7.25 -0.23
CA LEU A 69 -24.50 -6.49 0.31
C LEU A 69 -23.38 -6.37 -0.74
N CYS A 70 -22.96 -5.14 -1.07
CA CYS A 70 -21.87 -4.88 -2.01
C CYS A 70 -20.50 -4.99 -1.31
N ASN A 71 -20.06 -6.21 -0.97
CA ASN A 71 -18.77 -6.45 -0.33
C ASN A 71 -18.07 -7.69 -0.94
N VAL A 72 -16.86 -7.48 -1.48
CA VAL A 72 -16.03 -8.53 -2.09
C VAL A 72 -15.67 -9.63 -1.08
N VAL A 73 -15.49 -9.28 0.19
CA VAL A 73 -15.15 -10.21 1.28
C VAL A 73 -16.33 -11.10 1.68
N VAL A 74 -17.56 -10.64 1.46
CA VAL A 74 -18.78 -11.44 1.75
C VAL A 74 -19.01 -12.52 0.68
N GLY A 75 -18.21 -12.53 -0.40
CA GLY A 75 -18.14 -13.64 -1.35
C GLY A 75 -17.42 -14.89 -0.82
N LEU A 76 -16.77 -14.82 0.35
CA LEU A 76 -16.18 -15.99 1.00
C LEU A 76 -17.27 -16.85 1.65
N ASP A 77 -17.60 -17.92 0.94
CA ASP A 77 -17.91 -19.27 1.42
C ASP A 77 -17.98 -19.46 2.95
N PHE A 78 -19.20 -19.44 3.50
CA PHE A 78 -19.70 -20.51 4.38
C PHE A 78 -21.23 -20.51 4.48
N TYR A 79 -21.96 -20.18 3.41
CA TYR A 79 -23.43 -20.25 3.40
C TYR A 79 -23.99 -21.39 2.53
N HIS A 80 -23.11 -22.16 1.88
CA HIS A 80 -23.51 -23.29 1.05
C HIS A 80 -24.01 -24.51 1.84
N LEU A 81 -23.84 -24.54 3.18
CA LEU A 81 -24.32 -25.65 4.00
C LEU A 81 -25.74 -25.42 4.58
N TYR A 82 -26.31 -24.21 4.55
CA TYR A 82 -27.58 -23.94 5.26
C TYR A 82 -28.66 -23.16 4.49
N VAL A 83 -28.35 -22.42 3.41
CA VAL A 83 -29.39 -21.72 2.64
C VAL A 83 -29.03 -21.64 1.16
N ASN A 84 -29.90 -22.18 0.32
CA ASN A 84 -29.78 -22.23 -1.15
C ASN A 84 -29.93 -20.87 -1.87
N THR A 85 -29.67 -19.71 -1.24
CA THR A 85 -30.06 -18.42 -1.83
C THR A 85 -29.30 -17.22 -1.26
N VAL A 86 -27.99 -17.15 -1.48
CA VAL A 86 -27.28 -15.86 -1.40
C VAL A 86 -26.50 -15.66 -2.69
N PRO A 87 -27.00 -14.78 -3.58
CA PRO A 87 -26.32 -14.51 -4.83
C PRO A 87 -25.22 -13.47 -4.63
N GLY A 88 -24.05 -13.82 -5.13
CA GLY A 88 -22.83 -13.03 -5.12
C GLY A 88 -21.79 -13.78 -5.93
N LEU A 89 -20.74 -13.07 -6.35
CA LEU A 89 -19.59 -13.54 -7.13
C LEU A 89 -19.32 -15.05 -6.96
N GLU A 90 -19.19 -15.80 -8.06
CA GLU A 90 -18.96 -17.26 -8.01
C GLU A 90 -17.90 -17.62 -6.94
N PRO A 91 -18.17 -18.59 -6.04
CA PRO A 91 -17.31 -18.86 -4.88
C PRO A 91 -15.86 -19.16 -5.27
N SER A 92 -15.66 -19.68 -6.48
CA SER A 92 -14.33 -19.88 -7.10
C SER A 92 -13.51 -18.59 -7.20
N VAL A 93 -14.14 -17.45 -7.57
CA VAL A 93 -13.46 -16.16 -7.73
C VAL A 93 -13.10 -15.54 -6.40
N SER A 94 -14.02 -15.54 -5.43
CA SER A 94 -13.77 -14.94 -4.11
C SER A 94 -12.75 -15.72 -3.29
N SER A 95 -12.82 -17.06 -3.34
CA SER A 95 -11.84 -17.95 -2.71
C SER A 95 -10.45 -17.77 -3.31
N LEU A 96 -10.34 -17.74 -4.64
CA LEU A 96 -9.08 -17.49 -5.34
C LEU A 96 -8.50 -16.10 -5.02
N TRP A 97 -9.33 -15.06 -5.02
CA TRP A 97 -8.93 -13.69 -4.69
C TRP A 97 -8.41 -13.59 -3.26
N THR A 98 -9.14 -14.17 -2.30
CA THR A 98 -8.75 -14.17 -0.89
C THR A 98 -7.46 -14.93 -0.67
N SER A 99 -7.36 -16.15 -1.21
CA SER A 99 -6.17 -16.99 -1.10
C SER A 99 -4.94 -16.27 -1.68
N SER A 100 -5.09 -15.65 -2.86
CA SER A 100 -4.02 -14.87 -3.50
C SER A 100 -3.59 -13.69 -2.64
N ASN A 101 -4.53 -12.94 -2.05
CA ASN A 101 -4.20 -11.83 -1.15
C ASN A 101 -3.46 -12.31 0.09
N VAL A 102 -3.87 -13.44 0.70
CA VAL A 102 -3.17 -14.03 1.84
C VAL A 102 -1.72 -14.37 1.48
N VAL A 103 -1.49 -15.00 0.33
CA VAL A 103 -0.14 -15.33 -0.17
C VAL A 103 0.69 -14.06 -0.37
N ILE A 104 0.13 -13.02 -1.00
CA ILE A 104 0.82 -11.74 -1.21
C ILE A 104 1.18 -11.09 0.14
N ASN A 105 0.29 -11.13 1.12
CA ASN A 105 0.54 -10.57 2.45
C ASN A 105 1.69 -11.29 3.16
N PHE A 106 1.77 -12.62 3.07
CA PHE A 106 2.92 -13.38 3.58
C PHE A 106 4.21 -13.01 2.83
N ALA A 107 4.15 -12.80 1.52
CA ALA A 107 5.30 -12.33 0.74
C ALA A 107 5.77 -10.93 1.20
N VAL A 108 4.84 -10.01 1.47
CA VAL A 108 5.16 -8.68 2.03
C VAL A 108 5.94 -8.84 3.33
N LEU A 109 5.48 -9.68 4.25
CA LEU A 109 6.16 -9.94 5.52
C LEU A 109 7.56 -10.53 5.33
N ALA A 110 7.72 -11.48 4.42
CA ALA A 110 9.01 -12.06 4.10
C ALA A 110 9.99 -11.00 3.57
N VAL A 111 9.55 -10.12 2.67
CA VAL A 111 10.39 -9.02 2.14
C VAL A 111 10.79 -8.05 3.25
N TYR A 112 9.88 -7.69 4.15
CA TYR A 112 10.22 -6.83 5.31
C TYR A 112 11.18 -7.51 6.30
N LEU A 113 11.06 -8.82 6.49
CA LEU A 113 12.05 -9.58 7.25
C LEU A 113 13.43 -9.53 6.56
N CYS A 114 13.50 -9.71 5.25
CA CYS A 114 14.72 -9.59 4.47
C CYS A 114 15.34 -8.18 4.57
N ILE A 115 14.52 -7.13 4.55
CA ILE A 115 14.96 -5.73 4.79
C ILE A 115 15.62 -5.63 6.17
N PHE A 116 14.95 -6.12 7.22
CA PHE A 116 15.46 -6.06 8.58
C PHE A 116 16.77 -6.83 8.75
N LEU A 117 16.86 -8.03 8.18
CA LEU A 117 18.07 -8.84 8.17
C LEU A 117 19.20 -8.15 7.38
N THR A 118 18.90 -7.55 6.23
CA THR A 118 19.90 -6.83 5.43
C THR A 118 20.46 -5.64 6.19
N LEU A 119 19.60 -4.85 6.86
CA LEU A 119 20.03 -3.72 7.68
C LEU A 119 20.88 -4.15 8.88
N LYS A 120 20.57 -5.30 9.50
CA LYS A 120 21.32 -5.84 10.63
C LYS A 120 22.67 -6.42 10.21
N CYS A 121 22.71 -7.19 9.12
CA CYS A 121 23.92 -7.83 8.61
C CYS A 121 24.88 -6.84 7.92
N ARG A 122 24.34 -5.82 7.24
CA ARG A 122 25.10 -4.75 6.56
C ARG A 122 25.09 -3.45 7.37
N TYR A 123 25.06 -3.55 8.70
CA TYR A 123 24.94 -2.38 9.57
C TYR A 123 26.07 -1.40 9.30
N ASN A 124 25.75 -0.33 8.56
CA ASN A 124 26.62 0.79 8.31
C ASN A 124 25.92 2.03 8.89
N PRO A 125 26.51 2.70 9.90
CA PRO A 125 25.88 3.82 10.58
C PRO A 125 25.53 4.98 9.62
N ALA A 126 26.29 5.18 8.54
CA ALA A 126 26.01 6.23 7.56
C ALA A 126 24.78 5.89 6.70
N ALA A 127 24.74 4.70 6.11
CA ALA A 127 23.61 4.25 5.28
C ALA A 127 22.34 4.02 6.11
N TYR A 128 22.49 3.53 7.35
CA TYR A 128 21.39 3.37 8.27
C TYR A 128 20.73 4.71 8.58
N ASN A 129 21.51 5.76 8.91
CA ASN A 129 20.93 7.06 9.27
C ASN A 129 20.13 7.71 8.12
N GLU A 130 20.57 7.48 6.87
CA GLU A 130 19.87 7.94 5.66
C GLU A 130 18.52 7.22 5.46
N HIS A 131 18.49 5.89 5.59
CA HIS A 131 17.29 5.09 5.34
C HIS A 131 16.41 4.85 6.57
N GLN A 132 16.90 5.07 7.78
CA GLN A 132 16.23 4.77 9.05
C GLN A 132 14.88 5.48 9.18
N ARG A 133 14.76 6.71 8.66
CA ARG A 133 13.48 7.43 8.66
C ARG A 133 12.44 6.72 7.80
N VAL A 134 12.83 6.20 6.64
CA VAL A 134 11.95 5.49 5.71
C VAL A 134 11.59 4.12 6.27
N VAL A 135 12.58 3.37 6.75
CA VAL A 135 12.37 2.04 7.36
C VAL A 135 11.42 2.13 8.56
N ARG A 136 11.62 3.08 9.49
CA ARG A 136 10.71 3.26 10.63
C ARG A 136 9.25 3.55 10.23
N ARG A 137 9.05 4.28 9.12
CA ARG A 137 7.69 4.57 8.60
C ARG A 137 7.05 3.30 8.07
N LEU A 138 7.80 2.57 7.25
CA LEU A 138 7.32 1.34 6.64
C LEU A 138 7.07 0.23 7.68
N THR A 139 7.91 0.10 8.71
CA THR A 139 7.65 -0.83 9.82
C THR A 139 6.33 -0.53 10.53
N VAL A 140 5.99 0.74 10.77
CA VAL A 140 4.68 1.11 11.36
C VAL A 140 3.53 0.74 10.43
N ILE A 141 3.66 1.02 9.13
CA ILE A 141 2.67 0.63 8.11
C ILE A 141 2.45 -0.89 8.12
N VAL A 142 3.53 -1.67 8.17
CA VAL A 142 3.46 -3.14 8.21
C VAL A 142 2.78 -3.66 9.46
N ILE A 143 3.07 -3.06 10.62
CA ILE A 143 2.42 -3.45 11.88
C ILE A 143 0.91 -3.20 11.77
N VAL A 144 0.49 -1.99 11.35
CA VAL A 144 -0.94 -1.67 11.18
C VAL A 144 -1.58 -2.57 10.12
N PHE A 145 -0.86 -2.89 9.06
CA PHE A 145 -1.30 -3.82 8.01
C PHE A 145 -1.57 -5.23 8.56
N ILE A 146 -0.61 -5.81 9.30
CA ILE A 146 -0.75 -7.14 9.92
C ILE A 146 -1.94 -7.13 10.87
N PHE A 147 -2.02 -6.16 11.78
CA PHE A 147 -3.11 -6.11 12.74
C PHE A 147 -4.47 -5.96 12.06
N SER A 148 -4.57 -5.09 11.06
CA SER A 148 -5.83 -4.89 10.32
C SER A 148 -6.26 -6.13 9.54
N TRP A 149 -5.32 -6.80 8.87
CA TRP A 149 -5.59 -8.04 8.14
C TRP A 149 -5.91 -9.21 9.07
N PHE A 150 -5.17 -9.33 10.16
CA PHE A 150 -5.40 -10.36 11.17
C PHE A 150 -6.76 -10.17 11.82
N LEU A 151 -7.15 -8.95 12.20
CA LEU A 151 -8.47 -8.65 12.75
C LEU A 151 -9.59 -8.91 11.72
N ALA A 152 -9.36 -8.62 10.44
CA ALA A 152 -10.32 -8.91 9.38
C ALA A 152 -10.52 -10.44 9.18
N LEU A 153 -9.44 -11.21 9.13
CA LEU A 153 -9.48 -12.68 8.97
C LEU A 153 -10.01 -13.38 10.22
N LEU A 154 -9.49 -13.01 11.39
CA LEU A 154 -9.91 -13.57 12.67
C LEU A 154 -11.38 -13.23 12.94
N GLY A 155 -11.79 -11.98 12.70
CA GLY A 155 -13.18 -11.56 12.83
C GLY A 155 -14.12 -12.36 11.95
N ALA A 156 -13.76 -12.57 10.68
CA ALA A 156 -14.57 -13.37 9.76
C ALA A 156 -14.74 -14.84 10.20
N ASN A 157 -13.71 -15.43 10.83
CA ASN A 157 -13.72 -16.83 11.28
C ASN A 157 -14.32 -17.02 12.69
N ILE A 158 -14.10 -16.06 13.61
CA ILE A 158 -14.63 -16.13 14.98
C ILE A 158 -16.15 -16.16 15.00
N PHE A 159 -16.81 -15.37 14.16
CA PHE A 159 -18.28 -15.37 14.11
C PHE A 159 -18.85 -16.73 13.67
N THR A 160 -18.10 -17.46 12.83
CA THR A 160 -18.45 -18.82 12.40
C THR A 160 -18.21 -19.84 13.52
N ILE A 161 -17.06 -19.78 14.21
CA ILE A 161 -16.73 -20.68 15.33
C ILE A 161 -17.74 -20.53 16.48
N LEU A 162 -18.20 -19.31 16.74
CA LEU A 162 -19.19 -19.00 17.78
C LEU A 162 -20.62 -19.40 17.41
N ASN A 163 -20.86 -20.01 16.23
CA ASN A 163 -22.19 -20.40 15.75
C ASN A 163 -23.23 -19.26 15.87
N ILE A 164 -22.81 -18.04 15.50
CA ILE A 164 -23.70 -16.87 15.49
C ILE A 164 -24.85 -17.11 14.50
N ASN A 165 -26.03 -16.59 14.83
CA ASN A 165 -27.24 -16.73 14.01
C ASN A 165 -26.94 -16.39 12.53
N PRO A 166 -27.24 -17.30 11.58
CA PRO A 166 -26.91 -17.13 10.16
C PRO A 166 -27.56 -15.90 9.53
N LYS A 167 -28.64 -15.36 10.12
CA LYS A 167 -29.26 -14.11 9.68
C LYS A 167 -28.43 -12.87 10.00
N ILE A 168 -27.65 -12.89 11.09
CA ILE A 168 -26.88 -11.72 11.58
C ILE A 168 -25.42 -11.80 11.14
N LEU A 169 -24.90 -13.01 10.92
CA LEU A 169 -23.56 -13.30 10.46
C LEU A 169 -23.08 -12.43 9.27
N PRO A 170 -23.84 -12.26 8.16
CA PRO A 170 -23.39 -11.45 7.03
C PRO A 170 -23.23 -9.96 7.39
N TYR A 171 -24.04 -9.44 8.31
CA TYR A 171 -23.90 -8.05 8.79
C TYR A 171 -22.65 -7.88 9.64
N LEU A 172 -22.33 -8.84 10.51
CA LEU A 172 -21.11 -8.81 11.33
C LEU A 172 -19.85 -8.97 10.50
N GLN A 173 -19.84 -9.89 9.53
CA GLN A 173 -18.76 -10.05 8.58
C GLN A 173 -18.60 -8.80 7.70
N SER A 174 -19.71 -8.18 7.28
CA SER A 174 -19.65 -6.92 6.54
C SER A 174 -19.04 -5.80 7.38
N ASN A 175 -19.24 -5.75 8.69
CA ASN A 175 -18.60 -4.76 9.57
C ASN A 175 -17.07 -4.93 9.63
N MET A 176 -16.52 -6.11 9.34
CA MET A 176 -15.07 -6.32 9.29
C MET A 176 -14.39 -5.54 8.15
N ILE A 177 -15.17 -5.04 7.17
CA ILE A 177 -14.68 -4.10 6.15
C ILE A 177 -14.06 -2.85 6.78
N PHE A 178 -14.46 -2.47 8.00
CA PHE A 178 -13.86 -1.36 8.74
C PHE A 178 -12.34 -1.53 8.91
N PHE A 179 -11.88 -2.73 9.25
CA PHE A 179 -10.45 -3.04 9.34
C PHE A 179 -9.77 -3.00 7.96
N GLY A 180 -10.50 -3.40 6.91
CA GLY A 180 -10.08 -3.18 5.52
C GLY A 180 -9.88 -1.69 5.21
N CYS A 181 -10.83 -0.83 5.58
CA CYS A 181 -10.77 0.63 5.41
C CYS A 181 -9.57 1.27 6.13
N ILE A 182 -9.24 0.79 7.33
CA ILE A 182 -8.02 1.20 8.03
C ILE A 182 -6.78 0.81 7.21
N CYS A 183 -6.74 -0.43 6.71
CA CYS A 183 -5.66 -0.92 5.87
C CYS A 183 -5.49 -0.09 4.58
N PHE A 184 -6.58 0.39 3.97
CA PHE A 184 -6.53 1.25 2.78
C PHE A 184 -5.97 2.65 3.08
N SER A 185 -6.39 3.23 4.21
CA SER A 185 -6.07 4.61 4.55
C SER A 185 -4.77 4.79 5.34
N GLN A 186 -4.22 3.72 5.90
CA GLN A 186 -3.04 3.76 6.77
C GLN A 186 -1.83 4.45 6.13
N ASN A 187 -1.59 4.24 4.83
CA ASN A 187 -0.40 4.80 4.17
C ASN A 187 -0.42 6.33 4.21
N PHE A 188 -1.59 6.94 4.02
CA PHE A 188 -1.77 8.38 4.12
C PHE A 188 -1.52 8.87 5.55
N TYR A 189 -2.19 8.27 6.54
CA TYR A 189 -2.11 8.70 7.94
C TYR A 189 -0.72 8.47 8.56
N VAL A 190 -0.05 7.37 8.22
CA VAL A 190 1.31 7.11 8.72
C VAL A 190 2.31 8.06 8.08
N CYS A 191 2.19 8.33 6.77
CA CYS A 191 3.06 9.28 6.08
C CYS A 191 2.94 10.71 6.65
N ILE A 192 1.72 11.21 6.85
CA ILE A 192 1.52 12.56 7.40
C ILE A 192 2.00 12.68 8.86
N TRP A 193 1.86 11.63 9.66
CA TRP A 193 2.31 11.63 11.06
C TRP A 193 3.83 11.55 11.19
N ARG A 194 4.49 10.70 10.39
CA ARG A 194 5.90 10.34 10.58
C ARG A 194 6.88 11.05 9.65
N SER A 195 6.42 11.61 8.53
CA SER A 195 7.27 12.30 7.56
C SER A 195 7.03 13.80 7.56
N LEU A 196 8.00 14.55 8.09
CA LEU A 196 7.97 16.02 8.03
C LEU A 196 7.95 16.54 6.58
N ASP A 197 8.72 15.91 5.69
CA ASP A 197 8.83 16.33 4.28
C ASP A 197 7.49 16.16 3.56
N TYR A 198 6.89 14.96 3.64
CA TYR A 198 5.53 14.69 3.14
C TYR A 198 4.49 15.67 3.71
N ARG A 199 4.50 15.93 5.03
CA ARG A 199 3.56 16.86 5.66
C ARG A 199 3.75 18.29 5.15
N ARG A 200 4.99 18.73 4.95
CA ARG A 200 5.30 20.05 4.41
C ARG A 200 4.78 20.18 2.97
N ALA A 201 5.06 19.20 2.12
CA ALA A 201 4.58 19.18 0.74
C ALA A 201 3.05 19.14 0.66
N PHE A 202 2.41 18.33 1.51
CA PHE A 202 0.95 18.27 1.60
C PHE A 202 0.34 19.61 2.02
N MET A 203 0.91 20.28 3.03
CA MET A 203 0.43 21.60 3.47
C MET A 203 0.68 22.67 2.40
N GLU A 204 1.78 22.60 1.65
CA GLU A 204 2.06 23.50 0.52
C GLU A 204 1.00 23.32 -0.58
N GLN A 205 0.68 22.09 -0.96
CA GLN A 205 -0.40 21.82 -1.91
C GLN A 205 -1.77 22.26 -1.39
N LEU A 206 -2.05 22.05 -0.10
CA LEU A 206 -3.30 22.47 0.52
C LEU A 206 -3.43 24.00 0.57
N ASP A 207 -2.34 24.72 0.84
CA ASP A 207 -2.31 26.18 0.81
C ASP A 207 -2.49 26.71 -0.63
N ILE A 208 -1.95 26.03 -1.64
CA ILE A 208 -2.18 26.35 -3.06
C ILE A 208 -3.65 26.12 -3.42
N LEU A 209 -4.22 24.97 -3.06
CA LEU A 209 -5.63 24.64 -3.32
C LEU A 209 -6.60 25.56 -2.57
N ARG A 210 -6.21 26.04 -1.38
CA ARG A 210 -6.96 27.07 -0.62
C ARG A 210 -6.67 28.49 -1.10
N CYS A 211 -5.94 28.66 -2.20
CA CYS A 211 -5.50 29.94 -2.77
C CYS A 211 -4.86 30.89 -1.74
N ARG A 212 -4.30 30.34 -0.66
CA ARG A 212 -3.86 31.12 0.51
C ARG A 212 -2.48 31.75 0.32
N ASN A 213 -1.73 31.32 -0.71
CA ASN A 213 -0.33 31.71 -0.92
C ASN A 213 0.07 32.08 -2.36
N SER A 214 -0.86 32.35 -3.29
CA SER A 214 -0.49 32.85 -4.63
C SER A 214 0.18 34.24 -4.64
N CYS A 215 0.40 34.86 -3.47
CA CYS A 215 1.00 36.20 -3.35
C CYS A 215 2.43 36.24 -2.76
N LYS A 216 3.09 35.10 -2.46
CA LYS A 216 4.42 35.11 -1.80
C LYS A 216 5.58 34.44 -2.55
N ARG A 217 5.45 34.16 -3.86
CA ARG A 217 6.52 33.48 -4.62
C ARG A 217 6.91 34.20 -5.92
N SER A 218 7.08 35.51 -5.86
CA SER A 218 8.03 36.23 -6.72
C SER A 218 9.08 36.85 -5.81
N SER A 219 10.18 36.11 -5.59
CA SER A 219 11.49 36.54 -5.06
C SER A 219 12.11 35.41 -4.22
N VAL A 220 12.52 34.31 -4.87
CA VAL A 220 13.65 33.53 -4.35
C VAL A 220 14.82 33.87 -5.25
N ALA A 221 15.73 34.65 -4.67
CA ALA A 221 16.94 35.13 -5.27
C ALA A 221 17.73 34.00 -5.94
N ILE A 222 18.14 34.25 -7.18
CA ILE A 222 19.31 33.62 -7.77
C ILE A 222 20.49 34.08 -6.90
N ILE A 223 20.97 33.21 -6.02
CA ILE A 223 22.26 33.40 -5.35
C ILE A 223 23.32 33.08 -6.43
N PRO A 224 24.13 34.05 -6.91
CA PRO A 224 25.28 33.71 -7.72
C PRO A 224 26.30 33.06 -6.81
N SER A 225 26.81 31.87 -7.17
CA SER A 225 27.91 31.25 -6.47
C SER A 225 29.18 32.11 -6.65
N THR A 226 29.51 32.90 -5.64
CA THR A 226 30.88 33.37 -5.43
C THR A 226 31.68 32.24 -4.79
N ALA A 227 32.48 31.57 -5.61
CA ALA A 227 33.63 30.80 -5.15
C ALA A 227 34.76 30.91 -6.18
N GLU A 228 35.86 31.50 -5.73
CA GLU A 228 37.10 31.79 -6.42
C GLU A 228 37.85 30.53 -6.91
N ARG A 229 38.51 30.63 -8.06
CA ARG A 229 39.96 30.42 -8.23
C ARG A 229 40.35 30.64 -9.70
N LYS A 230 40.88 31.82 -10.00
CA LYS A 230 41.80 31.99 -11.14
C LYS A 230 43.22 32.11 -10.59
N THR A 231 44.05 31.26 -11.14
CA THR A 231 45.48 31.09 -10.99
C THR A 231 46.29 32.26 -11.55
N GLY A 232 47.37 32.62 -10.87
CA GLY A 232 48.69 32.85 -11.50
C GLY A 232 49.10 34.30 -11.82
N GLY A 233 50.30 34.67 -11.34
CA GLY A 233 51.12 35.70 -11.99
C GLY A 233 51.80 36.70 -11.06
N TRP A 234 52.81 36.28 -10.30
CA TRP A 234 53.83 37.19 -9.77
C TRP A 234 54.88 37.42 -10.87
N ILE A 235 55.08 38.68 -11.29
CA ILE A 235 56.26 39.14 -12.02
C ILE A 235 56.74 40.40 -11.30
N GLN A 236 57.87 40.28 -10.62
CA GLN A 236 58.93 41.29 -10.52
C GLN A 236 60.26 40.54 -10.43
#